data_AF-A0AAE4QLB5-F1
#
_entry.id   AF-A0AAE4QLB5-F1
#
_cell.length_a   1.000
_cell.length_b   1.000
_cell.length_c   1.000
_cell.angle_alpha   90.00
_cell.angle_beta   90.00
_cell.angle_gamma   90.00
#
_symmetry.space_group_name_H-M   'P 1'
#
loop_
_entity.id
_entity.type
_entity.pdbx_description
1 polymer ?
#
loop_
_entity_poly.entity_id
_entity_poly.type
_entity_poly.pdbx_seq_one_letter_code
_entity_poly.pdbx_strand_id
1 'polypeptide(L)'
;MKFAYAFPVFLCLFVLSCNGVYTVYERCRSECEKKRDVCMFASNFFSGEFSAVNSSGSSNFNQNVTENASGLHDTYAAAQIITGYSVRYGANITLNGSISVANESDLYKFYLRGDVATRYSLRSLSDSPSVCFAYVGQEQFNNDVVPDPSLQSLGNLTDAELIFPLAEHSVVYFACTSSTVRNYSFQIKTDPDPFPGVEGALIGSALCLYEDRVCKKDCKVDRFGAF
;
A
#
# COMPACT_ATOMS: atom_id res chain seq x y z
N MET A 1 -48.38 -60.37 14.82
CA MET A 1 -47.12 -60.79 15.47
C MET A 1 -45.98 -60.65 14.46
N LYS A 2 -44.88 -60.03 14.91
CA LYS A 2 -43.50 -60.13 14.39
C LYS A 2 -43.28 -59.48 13.01
N PHE A 3 -42.86 -58.21 12.96
CA PHE A 3 -41.51 -57.66 13.20
C PHE A 3 -40.40 -58.25 12.33
N ALA A 4 -39.61 -57.29 11.82
CA ALA A 4 -38.28 -57.41 11.23
C ALA A 4 -38.25 -57.96 9.80
N TYR A 5 -38.03 -57.06 8.82
CA TYR A 5 -36.96 -57.16 7.80
C TYR A 5 -36.81 -55.83 7.03
N ALA A 6 -36.93 -54.68 7.71
CA ALA A 6 -36.67 -53.36 7.13
C ALA A 6 -35.45 -52.67 7.79
N PHE A 7 -34.49 -53.45 8.28
CA PHE A 7 -33.35 -52.93 9.05
C PHE A 7 -31.93 -53.19 8.51
N PRO A 8 -31.66 -53.98 7.43
CA PRO A 8 -30.28 -54.06 6.93
C PRO A 8 -29.96 -53.03 5.83
N VAL A 9 -30.94 -52.41 5.17
CA VAL A 9 -30.66 -51.52 4.02
C VAL A 9 -30.30 -50.09 4.45
N PHE A 10 -30.85 -49.60 5.56
CA PHE A 10 -30.47 -48.27 6.09
C PHE A 10 -29.14 -48.28 6.85
N LEU A 11 -28.70 -49.43 7.38
CA LEU A 11 -27.39 -49.54 8.03
C LEU A 11 -26.24 -49.57 7.01
N CYS A 12 -26.44 -50.12 5.81
CA CYS A 12 -25.41 -50.07 4.76
C CYS A 12 -25.24 -48.69 4.11
N LEU A 13 -26.26 -47.82 4.14
CA LEU A 13 -26.14 -46.45 3.63
C LEU A 13 -25.53 -45.47 4.65
N PHE A 14 -25.69 -45.72 5.96
CA PHE A 14 -25.05 -44.90 7.00
C PHE A 14 -23.58 -45.27 7.27
N VAL A 15 -23.14 -46.48 6.94
CA VAL A 15 -21.73 -46.89 7.09
C VAL A 15 -20.87 -46.38 5.92
N LEU A 16 -21.48 -45.95 4.81
CA LEU A 16 -20.78 -45.27 3.71
C LEU A 16 -20.65 -43.75 3.92
N SER A 17 -21.41 -43.14 4.83
CA SER A 17 -21.36 -41.69 5.10
C SER A 17 -20.37 -41.26 6.18
N CYS A 18 -19.59 -42.19 6.75
CA CYS A 18 -18.50 -41.85 7.70
C CYS A 18 -17.11 -42.36 7.27
N ASN A 19 -16.93 -42.75 6.00
CA ASN A 19 -15.60 -43.03 5.44
C ASN A 19 -14.96 -41.77 4.83
N GLY A 20 -15.01 -40.66 5.56
CA GLY A 20 -14.11 -39.54 5.35
C GLY A 20 -12.76 -39.86 5.97
N VAL A 21 -12.10 -40.95 5.53
CA VAL A 21 -10.70 -41.21 5.88
C VAL A 21 -9.88 -40.18 5.10
N TYR A 22 -9.86 -38.94 5.57
CA TYR A 22 -8.84 -37.99 5.18
C TYR A 22 -7.51 -38.60 5.61
N THR A 23 -6.82 -39.23 4.67
CA THR A 23 -5.44 -39.67 4.91
C THR A 23 -4.64 -38.46 5.39
N VAL A 24 -3.62 -38.66 6.25
CA VAL A 24 -2.74 -37.56 6.70
C VAL A 24 -2.23 -36.73 5.50
N TYR A 25 -2.01 -37.41 4.37
CA TYR A 25 -1.72 -36.82 3.08
C TYR A 25 -2.81 -35.87 2.54
N GLU A 26 -4.08 -36.27 2.52
CA GLU A 26 -5.18 -35.43 2.05
C GLU A 26 -5.41 -34.22 2.97
N ARG A 27 -5.23 -34.38 4.28
CA ARG A 27 -5.27 -33.27 5.22
C ARG A 27 -4.12 -32.30 4.99
N CYS A 28 -2.89 -32.79 4.86
CA CYS A 28 -1.71 -31.97 4.56
C CYS A 28 -1.85 -31.23 3.23
N ARG A 29 -2.29 -31.92 2.18
CA ARG A 29 -2.55 -31.32 0.87
C ARG A 29 -3.61 -30.22 0.92
N SER A 30 -4.70 -30.46 1.66
CA SER A 30 -5.77 -29.47 1.82
C SER A 30 -5.27 -28.21 2.54
N GLU A 31 -4.39 -28.33 3.53
CA GLU A 31 -3.77 -27.19 4.21
C GLU A 31 -2.81 -26.41 3.28
N CYS A 32 -2.05 -27.09 2.43
CA CYS A 32 -1.25 -26.42 1.39
C CYS A 32 -2.13 -25.63 0.40
N GLU A 33 -3.25 -26.21 -0.03
CA GLU A 33 -4.20 -25.56 -0.94
C GLU A 33 -4.84 -24.33 -0.29
N LYS A 34 -5.22 -24.40 0.99
CA LYS A 34 -5.71 -23.22 1.74
C LYS A 34 -4.66 -22.12 1.84
N LYS A 35 -3.40 -22.47 2.15
CA LYS A 35 -2.30 -21.49 2.22
C LYS A 35 -2.06 -20.82 0.86
N ARG A 36 -2.09 -21.59 -0.22
CA ARG A 36 -2.04 -21.07 -1.58
C ARG A 36 -3.17 -20.10 -1.83
N ASP A 37 -4.41 -20.46 -1.50
CA ASP A 37 -5.57 -19.62 -1.79
C ASP A 37 -5.55 -18.31 -0.99
N VAL A 38 -5.10 -18.35 0.27
CA VAL A 38 -4.86 -17.14 1.08
C VAL A 38 -3.73 -16.29 0.49
N CYS A 39 -2.64 -16.91 0.07
CA CYS A 39 -1.51 -16.22 -0.58
C CYS A 39 -1.92 -15.59 -1.90
N MET A 40 -2.67 -16.33 -2.74
CA MET A 40 -3.21 -15.85 -4.02
C MET A 40 -4.23 -14.74 -3.80
N PHE A 41 -5.06 -14.83 -2.76
CA PHE A 41 -5.97 -13.76 -2.39
C PHE A 41 -5.21 -12.51 -1.97
N ALA A 42 -4.19 -12.64 -1.12
CA ALA A 42 -3.33 -11.52 -0.72
C ALA A 42 -2.58 -10.93 -1.93
N SER A 43 -2.00 -11.76 -2.78
CA SER A 43 -1.28 -11.30 -3.97
C SER A 43 -2.20 -10.57 -4.94
N ASN A 44 -3.45 -11.03 -5.11
CA ASN A 44 -4.45 -10.39 -5.96
C ASN A 44 -5.11 -9.16 -5.31
N PHE A 45 -5.23 -9.12 -3.99
CA PHE A 45 -5.78 -7.99 -3.25
C PHE A 45 -4.78 -6.82 -3.25
N PHE A 46 -3.53 -7.10 -2.88
CA PHE A 46 -2.46 -6.11 -2.98
C PHE A 46 -2.23 -5.71 -4.43
N SER A 47 -2.20 -6.66 -5.39
CA SER A 47 -2.05 -6.28 -6.79
C SER A 47 -3.25 -5.55 -7.37
N GLY A 48 -4.49 -5.83 -6.94
CA GLY A 48 -5.71 -5.19 -7.42
C GLY A 48 -5.80 -3.72 -7.04
N GLU A 49 -5.34 -3.35 -5.84
CA GLU A 49 -5.17 -1.96 -5.42
C GLU A 49 -4.01 -1.25 -6.14
N PHE A 50 -3.04 -1.99 -6.70
CA PHE A 50 -1.99 -1.48 -7.59
C PHE A 50 -2.34 -1.53 -9.09
N SER A 51 -3.29 -2.38 -9.53
CA SER A 51 -3.59 -2.65 -10.93
C SER A 51 -4.64 -1.73 -11.54
N ALA A 52 -5.52 -1.12 -10.73
CA ALA A 52 -6.37 -0.03 -11.22
C ALA A 52 -5.56 1.22 -11.61
N VAL A 53 -4.30 1.31 -11.19
CA VAL A 53 -3.36 2.39 -11.56
C VAL A 53 -2.47 1.99 -12.74
N ASN A 54 -2.35 0.68 -13.06
CA ASN A 54 -1.41 0.15 -14.05
C ASN A 54 -2.03 -0.44 -15.32
N SER A 55 -3.36 -0.55 -15.44
CA SER A 55 -4.01 -1.06 -16.66
C SER A 55 -3.91 -0.13 -17.88
N SER A 56 -3.26 1.03 -17.76
CA SER A 56 -3.10 2.00 -18.85
C SER A 56 -1.65 2.19 -19.30
N GLY A 57 -0.70 1.29 -19.00
CA GLY A 57 0.64 1.29 -19.61
C GLY A 57 1.36 2.65 -19.64
N SER A 58 0.98 3.56 -18.73
CA SER A 58 1.36 4.96 -18.77
C SER A 58 2.23 5.18 -17.56
N SER A 59 3.53 5.28 -17.80
CA SER A 59 4.55 5.73 -16.86
C SER A 59 4.33 7.19 -16.38
N ASN A 60 3.11 7.72 -16.49
CA ASN A 60 2.70 9.10 -16.29
C ASN A 60 1.26 9.15 -15.72
N PHE A 61 0.94 8.37 -14.68
CA PHE A 61 -0.30 8.62 -13.93
C PHE A 61 -0.11 9.89 -13.09
N ASN A 62 -0.50 11.03 -13.66
CA ASN A 62 -0.50 12.30 -12.94
C ASN A 62 -1.78 12.38 -12.09
N GLN A 63 -1.64 12.26 -10.77
CA GLN A 63 -2.74 12.44 -9.84
C GLN A 63 -2.84 13.92 -9.47
N ASN A 64 -3.98 14.53 -9.72
CA ASN A 64 -4.24 15.89 -9.26
C ASN A 64 -5.05 15.81 -7.96
N VAL A 65 -4.46 16.34 -6.90
CA VAL A 65 -5.10 16.50 -5.58
C VAL A 65 -5.45 17.96 -5.41
N THR A 66 -6.67 18.23 -4.97
CA THR A 66 -7.09 19.55 -4.55
C THR A 66 -7.16 19.58 -3.03
N GLU A 67 -6.78 20.70 -2.44
CA GLU A 67 -6.99 20.95 -1.02
C GLU A 67 -8.44 20.68 -0.59
N ASN A 68 -8.61 20.21 0.64
CA ASN A 68 -9.93 20.14 1.26
C ASN A 68 -10.19 21.44 2.01
N ALA A 69 -10.67 22.46 1.29
CA ALA A 69 -10.99 23.78 1.83
C ALA A 69 -12.04 23.80 2.96
N SER A 70 -12.71 22.66 3.23
CA SER A 70 -13.67 22.54 4.34
C SER A 70 -13.08 21.89 5.61
N GLY A 71 -11.89 21.30 5.51
CA GLY A 71 -11.19 20.66 6.63
C GLY A 71 -10.22 21.62 7.32
N LEU A 72 -10.07 21.48 8.63
CA LEU A 72 -8.95 22.11 9.35
C LEU A 72 -7.72 21.23 9.13
N HIS A 73 -6.73 21.77 8.42
CA HIS A 73 -5.44 21.13 8.17
C HIS A 73 -4.30 22.09 8.55
N ASP A 74 -4.45 22.77 9.68
CA ASP A 74 -3.58 23.84 10.17
C ASP A 74 -2.58 23.34 11.23
N THR A 75 -2.50 22.03 11.47
CA THR A 75 -1.56 21.44 12.44
C THR A 75 -0.99 20.12 11.93
N TYR A 76 0.15 19.69 12.47
CA TYR A 76 0.79 18.42 12.08
C TYR A 76 -0.10 17.20 12.35
N ALA A 77 -0.86 17.21 13.45
CA ALA A 77 -1.85 16.19 13.78
C ALA A 77 -3.05 16.16 12.81
N ALA A 78 -3.50 17.32 12.35
CA ALA A 78 -4.63 17.48 11.45
C ALA A 78 -4.24 17.57 9.95
N ALA A 79 -2.95 17.40 9.64
CA ALA A 79 -2.43 17.57 8.28
C ALA A 79 -3.21 16.71 7.27
N GLN A 80 -3.63 17.33 6.17
CA GLN A 80 -4.37 16.64 5.12
C GLN A 80 -3.48 15.59 4.45
N ILE A 81 -3.97 14.36 4.37
CA ILE A 81 -3.25 13.28 3.72
C ILE A 81 -3.35 13.48 2.19
N ILE A 82 -2.20 13.63 1.55
CA ILE A 82 -2.07 13.65 0.09
C ILE A 82 -2.18 12.21 -0.40
N THR A 83 -3.40 11.82 -0.75
CA THR A 83 -3.82 10.51 -1.31
C THR A 83 -3.76 9.32 -0.35
N GLY A 84 -4.79 8.48 -0.43
CA GLY A 84 -5.12 7.46 0.57
C GLY A 84 -4.21 6.23 0.63
N TYR A 85 -3.31 6.02 -0.33
CA TYR A 85 -2.38 4.89 -0.32
C TYR A 85 -1.09 5.28 -1.04
N SER A 86 -0.05 5.55 -0.27
CA SER A 86 1.33 5.75 -0.71
C SER A 86 1.75 4.76 -1.79
N VAL A 87 1.99 5.24 -3.01
CA VAL A 87 2.43 4.39 -4.12
C VAL A 87 3.89 4.02 -3.89
N ARG A 88 4.24 2.74 -4.08
CA ARG A 88 5.59 2.23 -3.83
C ARG A 88 6.63 2.78 -4.81
N TYR A 89 6.24 2.98 -6.07
CA TYR A 89 7.05 3.57 -7.13
C TYR A 89 6.16 4.31 -8.15
N GLY A 90 6.74 5.18 -8.97
CA GLY A 90 6.05 5.88 -10.06
C GLY A 90 4.95 6.87 -9.65
N ALA A 91 4.91 7.31 -8.38
CA ALA A 91 4.04 8.41 -7.98
C ALA A 91 4.39 9.65 -8.79
N ASN A 92 3.36 10.34 -9.28
CA ASN A 92 3.45 11.65 -9.89
C ASN A 92 2.19 12.41 -9.49
N ILE A 93 2.30 13.15 -8.40
CA ILE A 93 1.15 13.77 -7.73
C ILE A 93 1.35 15.28 -7.77
N THR A 94 0.34 15.98 -8.25
CA THR A 94 0.27 17.45 -8.22
C THR A 94 -0.78 17.86 -7.22
N LEU A 95 -0.39 18.63 -6.21
CA LEU A 95 -1.32 19.26 -5.28
C LEU A 95 -1.54 20.71 -5.67
N ASN A 96 -2.80 21.14 -5.65
CA ASN A 96 -3.19 22.54 -5.80
C ASN A 96 -3.96 22.98 -4.56
N GLY A 97 -3.53 24.09 -3.96
CA GLY A 97 -4.16 24.70 -2.81
C GLY A 97 -4.10 26.23 -2.85
N SER A 98 -4.61 26.87 -1.81
CA SER A 98 -4.69 28.30 -1.68
C SER A 98 -4.62 28.75 -0.22
N ILE A 99 -3.76 29.75 0.02
CA ILE A 99 -3.80 30.57 1.23
C ILE A 99 -5.00 31.51 1.05
N SER A 100 -6.11 31.16 1.68
CA SER A 100 -7.38 31.89 1.76
C SER A 100 -7.33 33.10 2.69
N VAL A 101 -6.49 33.06 3.74
CA VAL A 101 -6.23 34.18 4.67
C VAL A 101 -4.74 34.40 4.88
N ALA A 102 -4.31 35.67 4.93
CA ALA A 102 -2.92 36.01 5.17
C ALA A 102 -2.39 35.43 6.50
N ASN A 103 -1.23 34.78 6.44
CA ASN A 103 -0.53 34.09 7.51
C ASN A 103 -1.25 32.86 8.08
N GLU A 104 -2.23 32.30 7.36
CA GLU A 104 -2.67 30.95 7.67
C GLU A 104 -1.63 29.92 7.20
N SER A 105 -1.79 28.70 7.70
CA SER A 105 -0.92 27.58 7.40
C SER A 105 -1.75 26.39 6.95
N ASP A 106 -1.40 25.84 5.80
CA ASP A 106 -1.92 24.57 5.33
C ASP A 106 -0.84 23.50 5.47
N LEU A 107 -1.19 22.44 6.19
CA LEU A 107 -0.32 21.32 6.43
C LEU A 107 -0.85 20.09 5.69
N TYR A 108 0.06 19.49 4.93
CA TYR A 108 -0.19 18.25 4.22
C TYR A 108 0.82 17.19 4.62
N LYS A 109 0.41 15.93 4.55
CA LYS A 109 1.31 14.78 4.76
C LYS A 109 1.18 13.75 3.66
N PHE A 110 2.30 13.17 3.27
CA PHE A 110 2.39 12.08 2.31
C PHE A 110 3.22 10.95 2.91
N TYR A 111 2.66 9.74 2.97
CA TYR A 111 3.37 8.58 3.48
C TYR A 111 4.36 8.07 2.44
N LEU A 112 5.61 7.91 2.86
CA LEU A 112 6.68 7.44 1.99
C LEU A 112 6.68 5.90 1.94
N ARG A 113 6.85 5.33 0.75
CA ARG A 113 7.04 3.90 0.50
C ARG A 113 8.14 3.65 -0.51
N GLY A 114 8.71 2.47 -0.46
CA GLY A 114 9.79 2.07 -1.35
C GLY A 114 10.80 1.21 -0.62
N ASP A 115 11.97 1.09 -1.22
CA ASP A 115 13.19 0.66 -0.55
C ASP A 115 14.02 1.88 -0.11
N VAL A 116 15.08 1.63 0.66
CA VAL A 116 15.98 2.70 1.14
C VAL A 116 16.66 3.50 0.02
N ALA A 117 16.70 2.97 -1.21
CA ALA A 117 17.29 3.62 -2.37
C ALA A 117 16.27 4.44 -3.18
N THR A 118 14.97 4.29 -2.91
CA THR A 118 13.90 4.98 -3.62
C THR A 118 14.02 6.47 -3.41
N ARG A 119 14.10 7.24 -4.50
CA ARG A 119 14.20 8.69 -4.45
C ARG A 119 12.85 9.34 -4.70
N TYR A 120 12.66 10.44 -3.98
CA TYR A 120 11.56 11.35 -4.11
C TYR A 120 12.07 12.66 -4.70
N SER A 121 11.29 13.25 -5.60
CA SER A 121 11.52 14.57 -6.19
C SER A 121 10.34 15.46 -5.85
N LEU A 122 10.62 16.61 -5.25
CA LEU A 122 9.64 17.63 -4.86
C LEU A 122 9.94 18.91 -5.61
N ARG A 123 8.91 19.60 -6.08
CA ARG A 123 9.07 20.95 -6.65
C ARG A 123 7.79 21.76 -6.55
N SER A 124 7.94 23.07 -6.46
CA SER A 124 6.87 24.02 -6.70
C SER A 124 6.54 24.08 -8.20
N LEU A 125 5.25 24.14 -8.51
CA LEU A 125 4.74 24.49 -9.84
C LEU A 125 4.16 25.92 -9.85
N SER A 126 4.27 26.64 -8.74
CA SER A 126 3.75 27.99 -8.58
C SER A 126 4.66 29.03 -9.23
N ASP A 127 4.08 30.07 -9.84
CA ASP A 127 4.81 31.22 -10.40
C ASP A 127 5.58 32.04 -9.34
N SER A 128 5.26 31.85 -8.06
CA SER A 128 6.00 32.38 -6.92
C SER A 128 6.51 31.22 -6.05
N PRO A 129 7.67 30.64 -6.37
CA PRO A 129 8.27 29.54 -5.62
C PRO A 129 8.69 30.04 -4.23
N SER A 130 8.32 29.32 -3.15
CA SER A 130 8.63 29.53 -1.70
C SER A 130 7.43 29.59 -0.73
N VAL A 131 6.21 29.26 -1.18
CA VAL A 131 5.05 29.21 -0.26
C VAL A 131 5.10 28.00 0.68
N CYS A 132 5.65 26.88 0.22
CA CYS A 132 5.63 25.61 0.94
C CYS A 132 7.03 25.17 1.36
N PHE A 133 7.17 24.78 2.63
CA PHE A 133 8.35 24.13 3.20
C PHE A 133 8.13 22.63 3.34
N ALA A 134 9.14 21.84 3.03
CA ALA A 134 9.08 20.39 3.15
C ALA A 134 9.92 19.87 4.32
N TYR A 135 9.38 18.87 5.02
CA TYR A 135 10.03 18.17 6.14
C TYR A 135 9.86 16.66 6.00
N VAL A 136 10.84 15.88 6.44
CA VAL A 136 10.78 14.41 6.43
C VAL A 136 11.11 13.84 7.80
N GLY A 137 10.47 12.73 8.14
CA GLY A 137 10.69 12.10 9.44
C GLY A 137 9.66 11.02 9.76
N GLN A 138 9.45 10.83 11.06
CA GLN A 138 8.36 10.00 11.56
C GLN A 138 7.04 10.78 11.61
N GLU A 139 5.93 10.05 11.63
CA GLU A 139 4.61 10.64 11.78
C GLU A 139 4.50 11.43 13.10
N GLN A 140 3.97 12.63 12.98
CA GLN A 140 3.77 13.60 14.03
C GLN A 140 2.29 13.68 14.43
N PHE A 141 2.06 13.95 15.71
CA PHE A 141 0.73 14.04 16.32
C PHE A 141 0.56 15.31 17.17
N ASN A 142 1.43 16.31 17.00
CA ASN A 142 1.34 17.60 17.68
C ASN A 142 0.26 18.49 17.06
N ASN A 143 -0.52 19.15 17.92
CA ASN A 143 -1.59 20.08 17.54
C ASN A 143 -1.06 21.52 17.39
N ASP A 144 0.00 21.70 16.61
CA ASP A 144 0.57 23.00 16.30
C ASP A 144 1.17 23.02 14.88
N VAL A 145 1.62 24.21 14.44
CA VAL A 145 2.25 24.47 13.13
C VAL A 145 3.78 24.35 13.15
N VAL A 146 4.37 24.07 14.31
CA VAL A 146 5.83 24.04 14.48
C VAL A 146 6.31 22.59 14.35
N PRO A 147 7.22 22.28 13.41
CA PRO A 147 7.74 20.92 13.30
C PRO A 147 8.46 20.51 14.59
N ASP A 148 8.20 19.29 15.06
CA ASP A 148 9.02 18.69 16.10
C ASP A 148 10.49 18.60 15.63
N PRO A 149 11.48 18.77 16.53
CA PRO A 149 12.90 18.68 16.17
C PRO A 149 13.34 17.34 15.56
N SER A 150 12.54 16.27 15.70
CA SER A 150 12.76 14.99 15.03
C SER A 150 12.53 15.03 13.51
N LEU A 151 11.82 16.05 13.00
CA LEU A 151 11.67 16.25 11.56
C LEU A 151 12.91 16.92 10.97
N GLN A 152 13.45 16.32 9.92
CA GLN A 152 14.50 16.91 9.12
C GLN A 152 13.89 17.88 8.10
N SER A 153 14.35 19.13 8.11
CA SER A 153 14.00 20.10 7.08
C SER A 153 14.66 19.74 5.75
N LEU A 154 13.85 19.69 4.69
CA LEU A 154 14.32 19.64 3.31
C LEU A 154 14.51 21.06 2.74
N GLY A 155 13.73 22.02 3.25
CA GLY A 155 13.79 23.43 2.85
C GLY A 155 12.57 23.86 2.03
N ASN A 156 12.72 24.99 1.34
CA ASN A 156 11.67 25.59 0.52
C ASN A 156 11.46 24.82 -0.78
N LEU A 157 10.19 24.61 -1.15
CA LEU A 157 9.85 24.18 -2.49
C LEU A 157 10.03 25.33 -3.47
N THR A 158 10.92 25.12 -4.43
CA THR A 158 11.15 26.01 -5.56
C THR A 158 10.84 25.31 -6.87
N ASP A 159 10.98 26.02 -7.99
CA ASP A 159 10.88 25.44 -9.33
C ASP A 159 11.99 24.40 -9.62
N ALA A 160 13.11 24.48 -8.90
CA ALA A 160 14.15 23.45 -8.91
C ALA A 160 13.69 22.19 -8.15
N GLU A 161 14.05 21.02 -8.68
CA GLU A 161 13.74 19.76 -8.02
C GLU A 161 14.60 19.56 -6.77
N LEU A 162 13.92 19.35 -5.65
CA LEU A 162 14.50 18.87 -4.41
C LEU A 162 14.42 17.35 -4.39
N ILE A 163 15.57 16.69 -4.37
CA ILE A 163 15.66 15.23 -4.42
C ILE A 163 16.17 14.71 -3.07
N PHE A 164 15.48 13.72 -2.51
CA PHE A 164 15.91 13.03 -1.30
C PHE A 164 15.58 11.53 -1.36
N PRO A 165 16.40 10.65 -0.75
CA PRO A 165 16.09 9.23 -0.63
C PRO A 165 15.08 8.99 0.52
N LEU A 166 14.33 7.89 0.45
CA LEU A 166 13.41 7.45 1.53
C LEU A 166 14.10 7.43 2.90
N ALA A 167 15.34 6.91 2.95
CA ALA A 167 16.10 6.69 4.19
C ALA A 167 15.25 5.95 5.26
N GLU A 168 15.41 6.30 6.55
CA GLU A 168 14.60 5.75 7.66
C GLU A 168 13.28 6.55 7.90
N HIS A 169 12.90 7.44 6.98
CA HIS A 169 11.72 8.28 7.13
C HIS A 169 10.43 7.55 6.70
N SER A 170 9.31 7.88 7.34
CA SER A 170 8.00 7.30 7.02
C SER A 170 7.03 8.30 6.40
N VAL A 171 7.23 9.61 6.62
CA VAL A 171 6.34 10.67 6.15
C VAL A 171 7.13 11.86 5.63
N VAL A 172 6.63 12.49 4.56
CA VAL A 172 6.98 13.85 4.18
C VAL A 172 5.81 14.78 4.48
N TYR A 173 6.10 15.89 5.14
CA TYR A 173 5.17 16.96 5.46
C TYR A 173 5.44 18.17 4.57
N PHE A 174 4.37 18.87 4.22
CA PHE A 174 4.40 20.16 3.54
C PHE A 174 3.68 21.17 4.41
N ALA A 175 4.36 22.24 4.81
CA ALA A 175 3.79 23.37 5.50
C ALA A 175 3.78 24.57 4.56
N CYS A 176 2.60 24.96 4.08
CA CYS A 176 2.38 26.04 3.15
C CYS A 176 1.83 27.26 3.91
N THR A 177 2.51 28.40 3.81
CA THR A 177 2.07 29.64 4.46
C THR A 177 2.51 30.85 3.65
N SER A 178 1.74 31.94 3.71
CA SER A 178 2.10 33.18 3.04
C SER A 178 1.52 34.39 3.74
N SER A 179 2.22 35.52 3.72
CA SER A 179 1.74 36.79 4.24
C SER A 179 0.65 37.46 3.38
N THR A 180 0.33 36.86 2.22
CA THR A 180 -0.72 37.32 1.31
C THR A 180 -1.58 36.16 0.83
N VAL A 181 -2.85 36.45 0.53
CA VAL A 181 -3.79 35.48 -0.06
C VAL A 181 -3.32 35.11 -1.46
N ARG A 182 -3.13 33.81 -1.70
CA ARG A 182 -2.64 33.31 -3.00
C ARG A 182 -2.79 31.81 -3.19
N ASN A 183 -2.81 31.41 -4.45
CA ASN A 183 -2.77 30.01 -4.82
C ASN A 183 -1.33 29.48 -4.83
N TYR A 184 -1.18 28.20 -4.55
CA TYR A 184 0.06 27.47 -4.71
C TYR A 184 -0.20 26.09 -5.32
N SER A 185 0.84 25.56 -5.94
CA SER A 185 0.88 24.24 -6.53
C SER A 185 2.27 23.64 -6.33
N PHE A 186 2.31 22.36 -6.01
CA PHE A 186 3.55 21.60 -5.92
C PHE A 186 3.36 20.17 -6.40
N GLN A 187 4.47 19.53 -6.75
CA GLN A 187 4.52 18.20 -7.30
C GLN A 187 5.41 17.29 -6.47
N ILE A 188 4.94 16.06 -6.27
CA ILE A 188 5.67 14.95 -5.66
C ILE A 188 5.86 13.90 -6.75
N LYS A 189 7.10 13.49 -6.98
CA LYS A 189 7.43 12.34 -7.82
C LYS A 189 8.24 11.31 -7.05
N THR A 190 8.07 10.05 -7.38
CA THR A 190 9.00 9.00 -6.97
C THR A 190 9.70 8.42 -8.19
N ASP A 191 10.84 7.78 -7.97
CA ASP A 191 11.49 6.98 -9.00
C ASP A 191 10.47 6.04 -9.69
N PRO A 192 10.59 5.86 -11.02
CA PRO A 192 9.73 4.97 -11.77
C PRO A 192 9.87 3.53 -11.23
N ASP A 193 8.83 2.73 -11.43
CA ASP A 193 8.90 1.32 -11.07
C ASP A 193 10.09 0.67 -11.80
N PRO A 194 11.07 0.08 -11.08
CA PRO A 194 12.21 -0.60 -11.70
C PRO A 194 11.78 -1.85 -12.49
N PHE A 195 10.55 -2.33 -12.30
CA PHE A 195 9.98 -3.47 -13.01
C PHE A 195 8.71 -3.06 -13.80
N PRO A 196 8.84 -2.12 -14.77
CA PRO A 196 7.69 -1.64 -15.52
C PRO A 196 7.06 -2.80 -16.31
N GLY A 197 5.80 -3.11 -16.03
CA GLY A 197 5.05 -4.15 -16.72
C GLY A 197 5.18 -5.56 -16.14
N VAL A 198 5.85 -5.75 -15.01
CA VAL A 198 5.68 -6.98 -14.23
C VAL A 198 4.52 -6.74 -13.28
N GLU A 199 3.33 -7.20 -13.66
CA GLU A 199 2.17 -7.18 -12.76
C GLU A 199 2.61 -7.82 -11.43
N GLY A 200 2.64 -7.05 -10.34
CA GLY A 200 2.99 -7.59 -9.01
C GLY A 200 2.11 -8.80 -8.64
N ALA A 201 0.92 -8.88 -9.24
CA ALA A 201 0.05 -10.04 -9.26
C ALA A 201 0.74 -11.31 -9.78
N LEU A 202 1.48 -11.23 -10.89
CA LEU A 202 2.13 -12.38 -11.55
C LEU A 202 3.31 -12.90 -10.73
N ILE A 203 4.16 -12.04 -10.18
CA ILE A 203 5.26 -12.48 -9.30
C ILE A 203 4.70 -13.05 -8.00
N GLY A 204 3.76 -12.33 -7.36
CA GLY A 204 3.12 -12.79 -6.12
C GLY A 204 2.44 -14.14 -6.31
N SER A 205 1.66 -14.28 -7.38
CA SER A 205 1.00 -15.55 -7.72
C SER A 205 2.01 -16.66 -8.04
N ALA A 206 3.11 -16.36 -8.72
CA ALA A 206 4.15 -17.33 -9.02
C ALA A 206 4.85 -17.84 -7.74
N LEU A 207 5.10 -16.96 -6.76
CA LEU A 207 5.64 -17.34 -5.45
C LEU A 207 4.65 -18.20 -4.67
N CYS A 208 3.37 -17.82 -4.63
CA CYS A 208 2.32 -18.63 -3.98
C CYS A 208 2.19 -20.03 -4.58
N LEU A 209 2.29 -20.14 -5.92
CA LEU A 209 2.25 -21.43 -6.62
C LEU A 209 3.53 -22.25 -6.40
N TYR A 210 4.68 -21.60 -6.24
CA TYR A 210 5.94 -22.27 -5.89
C TYR A 210 5.86 -22.87 -4.48
N GLU A 211 5.39 -22.11 -3.49
CA GLU A 211 5.22 -22.58 -2.11
C GLU A 211 4.19 -23.71 -2.00
N ASP A 212 3.08 -23.66 -2.75
CA ASP A 212 2.12 -24.77 -2.83
C ASP A 212 2.78 -26.07 -3.33
N ARG A 213 3.65 -25.97 -4.35
CA ARG A 213 4.37 -27.12 -4.89
C ARG A 213 5.36 -27.70 -3.89
N VAL A 214 6.09 -26.86 -3.17
CA VAL A 214 7.03 -27.29 -2.11
C VAL A 214 6.25 -27.97 -0.98
N CYS A 215 5.21 -27.33 -0.46
CA CYS A 215 4.36 -27.87 0.60
C CYS A 215 3.75 -29.24 0.23
N LYS A 216 3.22 -29.39 -0.98
CA LYS A 216 2.67 -30.67 -1.46
C LYS A 216 3.72 -31.74 -1.68
N LYS A 217 4.97 -31.36 -1.97
CA LYS A 217 6.10 -32.30 -2.06
C LYS A 217 6.45 -32.83 -0.67
N ASP A 218 6.46 -31.98 0.35
CA ASP A 218 6.72 -32.39 1.74
C ASP A 218 5.62 -33.31 2.28
N CYS A 219 4.35 -33.04 1.95
CA CYS A 219 3.25 -33.97 2.25
C CYS A 219 3.45 -35.37 1.65
N LYS A 220 4.15 -35.49 0.50
CA LYS A 220 4.47 -36.81 -0.10
C LYS A 220 5.65 -37.48 0.62
N VAL A 221 6.62 -36.73 1.11
CA VAL A 221 7.80 -37.27 1.82
C VAL A 221 7.38 -37.90 3.15
N ASP A 222 6.46 -37.29 3.90
CA ASP A 222 5.90 -37.86 5.14
C ASP A 222 5.17 -39.21 4.95
N ARG A 223 4.83 -39.58 3.70
CA ARG A 223 4.23 -40.89 3.39
C ARG A 223 5.26 -41.97 3.05
N PHE A 224 6.48 -41.59 2.71
CA PHE A 224 7.57 -42.51 2.29
C PHE A 224 8.81 -42.45 3.21
N GLY A 225 8.85 -41.51 4.15
CA GLY A 225 9.92 -41.33 5.14
C GLY A 225 9.57 -41.91 6.51
N ALA A 226 9.35 -43.22 6.56
CA ALA A 226 9.51 -44.03 7.77
C ALA A 226 9.70 -45.50 7.34
N PHE A 227 10.86 -45.75 6.72
CA PHE A 227 11.52 -47.06 6.71
C PHE A 227 12.99 -46.84 7.02
#